data_AF-Q9ZIR4-F1
#
_entry.id   AF-Q9ZIR4-F1
#
_cell.length_a   1.000
_cell.length_b   1.000
_cell.length_c   1.000
_cell.angle_alpha   90.00
_cell.angle_beta   90.00
_cell.angle_gamma   90.00
#
_symmetry.space_group_name_H-M   'P 1'
#
loop_
_entity.id
_entity.type
_entity.pdbx_description
1 polymer ?
#
loop_
_entity_poly.entity_id
_entity_poly.type
_entity_poly.pdbx_seq_one_letter_code
_entity_poly.pdbx_strand_id
1 'polypeptide(L)'
;IKTMIMVKSNLTNRQLLQVLKNLLDNISGANFWIIREHVENGEVYEDHTSYMLFKQFEIRIHKPTQTIEYLDVQLNDSYQYLLNNLGMGGQYTSFNLLEFQRVRGKYAKTLYRLLKQYKSTGILSVEWSQFRELLDIPKDYEMRNIDQKVLTPSLKELHKIYPFEHLSYKKERKSHDKRKVTHIDFYFEQLPKGENK
;
A
#
# COMPACT_ATOMS: atom_id res chain seq x y z
N ILE A 1 -10.49 17.03 8.05
CA ILE A 1 -11.16 15.75 7.69
C ILE A 1 -11.84 15.82 6.32
N LYS A 2 -12.85 16.69 6.09
CA LYS A 2 -13.57 16.75 4.79
C LYS A 2 -12.66 16.99 3.56
N THR A 3 -11.62 17.82 3.68
CA THR A 3 -10.63 18.08 2.62
C THR A 3 -9.69 16.89 2.36
N MET A 4 -9.44 16.02 3.35
CA MET A 4 -8.52 14.88 3.23
C MET A 4 -9.15 13.65 2.56
N ILE A 5 -10.48 13.50 2.65
CA ILE A 5 -11.21 12.31 2.15
C ILE A 5 -11.60 12.47 0.67
N MET A 6 -11.34 13.62 0.02
CA MET A 6 -11.64 13.83 -1.42
C MET A 6 -13.06 13.35 -1.79
N VAL A 7 -14.03 13.54 -0.88
CA VAL A 7 -15.41 13.19 -1.20
C VAL A 7 -15.88 14.22 -2.22
N LYS A 8 -16.27 13.73 -3.40
CA LYS A 8 -16.68 14.53 -4.56
C LYS A 8 -17.90 15.44 -4.30
N SER A 9 -18.45 15.44 -3.09
CA SER A 9 -19.64 16.18 -2.69
C SER A 9 -19.48 16.80 -1.29
N ASN A 10 -20.14 17.94 -1.07
CA ASN A 10 -20.31 18.54 0.25
C ASN A 10 -21.14 17.61 1.15
N LEU A 11 -20.47 16.64 1.82
CA LEU A 11 -21.14 15.74 2.75
C LEU A 11 -21.75 16.53 3.93
N THR A 12 -23.03 16.26 4.19
CA THR A 12 -23.67 16.63 5.46
C THR A 12 -22.99 15.89 6.62
N ASN A 13 -23.14 16.40 7.84
CA ASN A 13 -22.52 15.74 9.01
C ASN A 13 -23.07 14.33 9.24
N ARG A 14 -24.35 14.08 8.91
CA ARG A 14 -24.95 12.73 8.96
C ARG A 14 -24.31 11.77 7.97
N GLN A 15 -24.09 12.21 6.73
CA GLN A 15 -23.44 11.37 5.72
C GLN A 15 -21.97 11.11 6.08
N LEU A 16 -21.27 12.11 6.61
CA LEU A 16 -19.90 11.93 7.10
C LEU A 16 -19.85 10.90 8.24
N LEU A 17 -20.80 10.95 9.17
CA LEU A 17 -20.90 9.96 10.24
C LEU A 17 -21.12 8.54 9.70
N GLN A 18 -21.97 8.38 8.68
CA GLN A 18 -22.18 7.08 8.06
C GLN A 18 -20.90 6.56 7.39
N VAL A 19 -20.15 7.43 6.70
CA VAL A 19 -18.85 7.08 6.12
C VAL A 19 -17.86 6.65 7.19
N LEU A 20 -17.81 7.35 8.33
CA LEU A 20 -16.94 6.97 9.44
C LEU A 20 -17.34 5.63 10.06
N LYS A 21 -18.63 5.38 10.27
CA LYS A 21 -19.11 4.10 10.78
C LYS A 21 -18.72 2.95 9.85
N ASN A 22 -18.97 3.10 8.55
CA ASN A 22 -18.57 2.09 7.57
C ASN A 22 -17.05 1.88 7.54
N LEU A 23 -16.26 2.94 7.68
CA LEU A 23 -14.80 2.83 7.80
C LEU A 23 -14.43 2.01 9.03
N LEU A 24 -15.00 2.35 10.21
CA LEU A 24 -14.76 1.62 11.45
C LEU A 24 -15.15 0.16 11.36
N ASP A 25 -16.29 -0.16 10.76
CA ASP A 25 -16.73 -1.54 10.55
C ASP A 25 -15.73 -2.31 9.67
N ASN A 26 -15.25 -1.69 8.60
CA ASN A 26 -14.26 -2.30 7.71
C ASN A 26 -12.89 -2.50 8.38
N ILE A 27 -12.43 -1.56 9.20
CA ILE A 27 -11.09 -1.65 9.83
C ILE A 27 -11.11 -2.41 11.16
N SER A 28 -12.24 -2.50 11.84
CA SER A 28 -12.40 -3.34 13.05
C SER A 28 -12.32 -4.83 12.69
N GLY A 29 -12.78 -5.21 11.50
CA GLY A 29 -12.58 -6.53 10.93
C GLY A 29 -11.17 -6.77 10.35
N ALA A 30 -10.26 -5.78 10.39
CA ALA A 30 -8.88 -5.98 9.95
C ALA A 30 -8.08 -6.71 11.04
N ASN A 31 -8.36 -8.01 11.17
CA ASN A 31 -7.57 -8.94 11.95
C ASN A 31 -6.67 -9.78 11.05
N PHE A 32 -5.59 -10.29 11.62
CA PHE A 32 -4.76 -11.30 10.97
C PHE A 32 -4.71 -12.54 11.84
N TRP A 33 -4.78 -13.68 11.18
CA TRP A 33 -4.70 -14.98 11.81
C TRP A 33 -3.28 -15.50 11.67
N ILE A 34 -2.71 -15.94 12.79
CA ILE A 34 -1.49 -16.75 12.76
C ILE A 34 -1.92 -18.17 13.08
N ILE A 35 -1.69 -19.05 12.11
CA ILE A 35 -1.92 -20.49 12.23
C ILE A 35 -0.55 -21.12 12.51
N ARG A 36 -0.45 -21.91 13.58
CA ARG A 36 0.78 -22.61 13.96
C ARG A 36 0.50 -24.07 14.20
N GLU A 37 1.21 -24.93 13.48
CA GLU A 37 1.23 -26.36 13.75
C GLU A 37 2.34 -26.68 14.76
N HIS A 38 2.03 -27.54 15.73
CA HIS A 38 3.03 -28.06 16.67
C HIS A 38 2.69 -29.50 17.08
N VAL A 39 3.66 -30.18 17.67
CA VAL A 39 3.50 -31.56 18.16
C VAL A 39 3.60 -31.56 19.68
N GLU A 40 2.59 -32.11 20.35
CA GLU A 40 2.56 -32.29 21.79
C GLU A 40 2.18 -33.75 22.08
N ASN A 41 2.96 -34.46 22.92
CA ASN A 41 2.74 -35.87 23.26
C ASN A 41 2.60 -36.84 22.06
N GLY A 42 3.24 -36.52 20.93
CA GLY A 42 3.19 -37.36 19.72
C GLY A 42 1.97 -37.11 18.83
N GLU A 43 1.09 -36.18 19.19
CA GLU A 43 -0.06 -35.75 18.40
C GLU A 43 0.20 -34.36 17.79
N VAL A 44 -0.38 -34.10 16.62
CA VAL A 44 -0.25 -32.82 15.91
C VAL A 44 -1.44 -31.93 16.26
N TYR A 45 -1.15 -30.70 16.68
CA TYR A 45 -2.11 -29.67 17.02
C TYR A 45 -1.94 -28.45 16.11
N GLU A 46 -3.04 -27.74 15.89
CA GLU A 46 -3.09 -26.51 15.09
C GLU A 46 -3.70 -25.39 15.94
N ASP A 47 -2.90 -24.36 16.24
CA ASP A 47 -3.34 -23.19 16.99
C ASP A 47 -3.79 -22.08 16.03
N HIS A 48 -4.97 -21.52 16.30
CA HIS A 48 -5.53 -20.38 15.57
C HIS A 48 -5.54 -19.16 16.47
N THR A 49 -4.58 -18.25 16.29
CA THR A 49 -4.56 -16.99 17.04
C THR A 49 -5.00 -15.83 16.16
N SER A 50 -6.08 -15.15 16.56
CA SER A 50 -6.52 -13.91 15.92
C SER A 50 -5.87 -12.71 16.58
N TYR A 51 -5.31 -11.83 15.76
CA TYR A 51 -4.69 -10.59 16.21
C TYR A 51 -5.43 -9.39 15.62
N MET A 52 -6.00 -8.58 16.51
CA MET A 52 -6.68 -7.33 16.14
C MET A 52 -5.65 -6.22 15.99
N LEU A 53 -5.62 -5.56 14.83
CA LEU A 53 -4.72 -4.43 14.60
C LEU A 53 -5.06 -3.23 15.50
N PHE A 54 -6.35 -2.95 15.63
CA PHE A 54 -6.90 -1.89 16.48
C PHE A 54 -7.68 -2.51 17.63
N LYS A 55 -7.50 -1.99 18.85
CA LYS A 55 -8.18 -2.49 20.06
C LYS A 55 -9.32 -1.60 20.54
N GLN A 56 -9.37 -0.33 20.12
CA GLN A 56 -10.41 0.60 20.54
C GLN A 56 -10.67 1.67 19.47
N PHE A 57 -11.94 2.07 19.35
CA PHE A 57 -12.40 3.20 18.55
C PHE A 57 -13.36 4.05 19.38
N GLU A 58 -13.22 5.37 19.35
CA GLU A 58 -14.11 6.32 20.01
C GLU A 58 -14.49 7.45 19.05
N ILE A 59 -15.79 7.71 18.88
CA ILE A 59 -16.28 8.86 18.11
C ILE A 59 -17.05 9.79 19.03
N ARG A 60 -16.63 11.05 19.11
CA ARG A 60 -17.42 12.10 19.78
C ARG A 60 -18.25 12.88 18.78
N ILE A 61 -19.55 12.94 19.04
CA ILE A 61 -20.54 13.65 18.22
C ILE A 61 -21.29 14.63 19.10
N HIS A 62 -21.26 15.91 18.72
CA HIS A 62 -22.14 16.92 19.31
C HIS A 62 -23.58 16.65 18.85
N LYS A 63 -24.41 16.09 19.74
CA LYS A 63 -25.78 15.64 19.39
C LYS A 63 -26.64 16.73 18.72
N PRO A 64 -26.67 17.99 19.18
CA PRO A 64 -27.52 19.02 18.56
C PRO A 64 -27.15 19.35 17.10
N THR A 65 -25.87 19.59 16.83
CA THR A 65 -25.40 19.97 15.48
C THR A 65 -25.02 18.77 14.60
N GLN A 66 -25.01 17.57 15.21
CA GLN A 66 -24.49 16.34 14.62
C GLN A 66 -23.03 16.46 14.17
N THR A 67 -22.26 17.44 14.67
CA THR A 67 -20.87 17.61 14.28
C THR A 67 -20.02 16.53 14.93
N ILE A 68 -19.16 15.90 14.13
CA ILE A 68 -18.11 15.00 14.64
C ILE A 68 -17.00 15.89 15.18
N GLU A 69 -16.71 15.76 16.47
CA GLU A 69 -15.64 16.51 17.12
C GLU A 69 -14.30 15.80 16.91
N TYR A 70 -14.25 14.50 17.20
CA TYR A 70 -13.08 13.66 16.97
C TYR A 70 -13.43 12.19 16.72
N LEU A 71 -12.46 11.48 16.19
CA LEU A 71 -12.37 10.03 16.12
C LEU A 71 -11.00 9.64 16.70
N ASP A 72 -11.01 8.87 17.78
CA ASP A 72 -9.80 8.26 18.34
C ASP A 72 -9.75 6.78 17.97
N VAL A 73 -8.55 6.35 17.57
CA VAL A 73 -8.28 4.96 17.17
C VAL A 73 -7.04 4.49 17.91
N GLN A 74 -7.18 3.42 18.69
CA GLN A 74 -6.08 2.84 19.43
C GLN A 74 -5.59 1.56 18.76
N LEU A 75 -4.30 1.53 18.43
CA LEU A 75 -3.63 0.30 18.04
C LEU A 75 -3.53 -0.67 19.20
N ASN A 76 -3.56 -1.96 18.88
CA ASN A 76 -3.13 -2.97 19.82
C ASN A 76 -1.67 -2.72 20.22
N ASP A 77 -1.35 -2.91 21.51
CA ASP A 77 -0.01 -2.61 22.04
C ASP A 77 1.07 -3.45 21.35
N SER A 78 0.72 -4.68 20.94
CA SER A 78 1.59 -5.55 20.16
C SER A 78 1.98 -4.98 18.79
N TYR A 79 1.26 -3.98 18.27
CA TYR A 79 1.44 -3.42 16.93
C TYR A 79 1.77 -1.93 16.90
N GLN A 80 2.11 -1.33 18.05
CA GLN A 80 2.54 0.08 18.06
C GLN A 80 3.73 0.31 17.13
N TYR A 81 4.61 -0.69 16.96
CA TYR A 81 5.75 -0.60 16.04
C TYR A 81 5.38 -0.44 14.56
N LEU A 82 4.17 -0.82 14.16
CA LEU A 82 3.74 -0.75 12.76
C LEU A 82 3.35 0.66 12.32
N LEU A 83 2.70 1.46 13.18
CA LEU A 83 2.21 2.79 12.81
C LEU A 83 2.60 3.90 13.78
N ASN A 84 2.69 3.65 15.09
CA ASN A 84 3.00 4.69 16.08
C ASN A 84 4.49 4.90 16.27
N ASN A 85 5.31 3.85 16.12
CA ASN A 85 6.77 3.92 16.23
C ASN A 85 7.45 3.74 14.86
N LEU A 86 6.81 4.26 13.79
CA LEU A 86 7.37 4.27 12.45
C LEU A 86 8.76 4.92 12.46
N GLY A 87 9.75 4.24 11.89
CA GLY A 87 11.08 4.80 11.70
C GLY A 87 12.06 4.65 12.86
N MET A 88 11.69 4.04 14.00
CA MET A 88 12.66 3.71 15.06
C MET A 88 13.76 2.74 14.59
N GLY A 89 13.53 1.98 13.52
CA GLY A 89 14.53 1.14 12.84
C GLY A 89 14.98 1.66 11.46
N GLY A 90 14.65 2.91 11.09
CA GLY A 90 15.04 3.52 9.81
C GLY A 90 14.41 2.95 8.54
N GLN A 91 13.53 1.94 8.65
CA GLN A 91 12.92 1.26 7.50
C GLN A 91 11.43 1.63 7.37
N TYR A 92 11.14 2.71 6.67
CA TYR A 92 9.77 3.09 6.32
C TYR A 92 9.74 3.71 4.93
N THR A 93 8.56 3.70 4.30
CA THR A 93 8.33 4.38 3.03
C THR A 93 7.36 5.53 3.26
N SER A 94 7.80 6.76 2.99
CA SER A 94 6.96 7.96 3.04
C SER A 94 6.76 8.55 1.65
N PHE A 95 5.54 9.01 1.39
CA PHE A 95 5.15 9.71 0.17
C PHE A 95 3.97 10.65 0.43
N ASN A 96 3.82 11.66 -0.43
CA ASN A 96 2.76 12.65 -0.29
C ASN A 96 1.39 12.05 -0.67
N LEU A 97 0.41 12.19 0.23
CA LEU A 97 -0.93 11.66 0.02
C LEU A 97 -1.63 12.30 -1.19
N LEU A 98 -1.47 13.61 -1.39
CA LEU A 98 -2.09 14.33 -2.51
C LEU A 98 -1.51 13.88 -3.85
N GLU A 99 -0.22 13.55 -3.90
CA GLU A 99 0.40 12.92 -5.08
C GLU A 99 -0.22 11.54 -5.33
N PHE A 100 -0.25 10.68 -4.29
CA PHE A 100 -0.77 9.33 -4.40
C PHE A 100 -2.24 9.28 -4.83
N GLN A 101 -3.06 10.23 -4.37
CA GLN A 101 -4.47 10.35 -4.75
C GLN A 101 -4.67 10.67 -6.24
N ARG A 102 -3.67 11.28 -6.91
CA ARG A 102 -3.74 11.55 -8.36
C ARG A 102 -3.56 10.28 -9.19
N VAL A 103 -2.90 9.26 -8.63
CA VAL A 103 -2.75 7.94 -9.25
C VAL A 103 -4.07 7.19 -9.13
N ARG A 104 -4.65 6.77 -10.26
CA ARG A 104 -5.97 6.13 -10.33
C ARG A 104 -5.86 4.62 -10.53
N GLY A 105 -4.97 4.16 -11.41
CA GLY A 105 -4.83 2.74 -11.74
C GLY A 105 -4.38 1.89 -10.55
N LYS A 106 -4.97 0.69 -10.37
CA LYS A 106 -4.57 -0.29 -9.32
C LYS A 106 -3.07 -0.60 -9.39
N TYR A 107 -2.59 -0.96 -10.58
CA TYR A 107 -1.19 -1.28 -10.82
C TYR A 107 -0.29 -0.04 -10.65
N ALA A 108 -0.75 1.12 -11.15
CA ALA A 108 -0.02 2.37 -11.02
C ALA A 108 0.19 2.77 -9.55
N LYS A 109 -0.83 2.61 -8.70
CA LYS A 109 -0.74 2.86 -7.25
C LYS A 109 0.25 1.93 -6.57
N THR A 110 0.22 0.65 -6.92
CA THR A 110 1.10 -0.36 -6.33
C THR A 110 2.55 -0.11 -6.76
N LEU A 111 2.77 0.15 -8.04
CA LEU A 111 4.09 0.50 -8.58
C LEU A 111 4.63 1.81 -7.99
N TYR A 112 3.79 2.85 -7.83
CA TYR A 112 4.18 4.10 -7.16
C TYR A 112 4.73 3.84 -5.75
N ARG A 113 4.02 3.04 -4.95
CA ARG A 113 4.43 2.71 -3.58
C ARG A 113 5.76 1.96 -3.57
N LEU A 114 5.93 0.99 -4.47
CA LEU A 114 7.18 0.26 -4.61
C LEU A 114 8.33 1.20 -5.01
N LEU A 115 8.16 2.04 -6.03
CA LEU A 115 9.22 2.95 -6.48
C LEU A 115 9.60 3.98 -5.41
N LYS A 116 8.63 4.52 -4.65
CA LYS A 116 8.92 5.46 -3.55
C LYS A 116 9.80 4.84 -2.44
N GLN A 117 9.80 3.52 -2.26
CA GLN A 117 10.71 2.84 -1.33
C GLN A 117 12.18 2.98 -1.77
N TYR A 118 12.43 3.12 -3.08
CA TYR A 118 13.76 3.22 -3.70
C TYR A 118 14.09 4.65 -4.12
N LYS A 119 13.37 5.66 -3.58
CA LYS A 119 13.57 7.08 -3.93
C LYS A 119 14.98 7.59 -3.69
N SER A 120 15.70 6.98 -2.74
CA SER A 120 17.08 7.32 -2.42
C SER A 120 18.11 6.73 -3.38
N THR A 121 17.77 5.73 -4.19
CA THR A 121 18.69 5.11 -5.17
C THR A 121 18.30 5.44 -6.61
N GLY A 122 17.02 5.71 -6.87
CA GLY A 122 16.49 5.89 -8.23
C GLY A 122 16.38 4.59 -9.03
N ILE A 123 16.62 3.44 -8.38
CA ILE A 123 16.66 2.13 -9.04
C ILE A 123 15.92 1.11 -8.20
N LEU A 124 14.99 0.40 -8.85
CA LEU A 124 14.29 -0.78 -8.32
C LEU A 124 14.54 -1.95 -9.26
N SER A 125 15.19 -3.01 -8.78
CA SER A 125 15.35 -4.28 -9.50
C SER A 125 14.58 -5.37 -8.76
N VAL A 126 13.71 -6.09 -9.47
CA VAL A 126 12.86 -7.15 -8.87
C VAL A 126 12.85 -8.37 -9.78
N GLU A 127 12.91 -9.55 -9.18
CA GLU A 127 12.71 -10.80 -9.89
C GLU A 127 11.30 -10.85 -10.50
N TRP A 128 11.18 -11.41 -11.70
CA TRP A 128 9.97 -11.28 -12.50
C TRP A 128 8.75 -11.92 -11.84
N SER A 129 8.90 -13.07 -11.17
CA SER A 129 7.80 -13.71 -10.45
C SER A 129 7.37 -12.88 -9.25
N GLN A 130 8.33 -12.35 -8.48
CA GLN A 130 8.06 -11.44 -7.38
C GLN A 130 7.38 -10.13 -7.85
N PHE A 131 7.79 -9.56 -8.99
CA PHE A 131 7.12 -8.38 -9.55
C PHE A 131 5.64 -8.65 -9.83
N ARG A 132 5.31 -9.82 -10.39
CA ARG A 132 3.92 -10.21 -10.66
C ARG A 132 3.12 -10.38 -9.38
N GLU A 133 3.71 -10.97 -8.35
CA GLU A 133 3.09 -11.15 -7.04
C GLU A 133 2.84 -9.80 -6.35
N LEU A 134 3.86 -8.93 -6.29
CA LEU A 134 3.77 -7.62 -5.66
C LEU A 134 2.69 -6.73 -6.28
N LEU A 135 2.50 -6.80 -7.61
CA LEU A 135 1.46 -6.05 -8.31
C LEU A 135 0.11 -6.77 -8.36
N ASP A 136 0.02 -8.00 -7.84
CA ASP A 136 -1.16 -8.87 -7.92
C ASP A 136 -1.66 -9.00 -9.37
N ILE A 137 -0.72 -9.37 -10.27
CA ILE A 137 -0.97 -9.56 -11.69
C ILE A 137 -1.55 -10.96 -11.92
N PRO A 138 -2.71 -11.10 -12.60
CA PRO A 138 -3.31 -12.39 -12.90
C PRO A 138 -2.34 -13.37 -13.57
N LYS A 139 -2.36 -14.65 -13.16
CA LYS A 139 -1.42 -15.67 -13.64
C LYS A 139 -1.54 -15.92 -15.16
N ASP A 140 -2.74 -15.77 -15.71
CA ASP A 140 -3.08 -15.91 -17.12
C ASP A 140 -2.61 -14.72 -18.00
N TYR A 141 -2.16 -13.61 -17.40
CA TYR A 141 -1.60 -12.51 -18.18
C TYR A 141 -0.31 -12.94 -18.89
N GLU A 142 -0.41 -13.06 -20.21
CA GLU A 142 0.73 -13.08 -21.12
C GLU A 142 1.54 -11.77 -21.07
N MET A 143 2.79 -11.83 -21.55
CA MET A 143 3.70 -10.67 -21.57
C MET A 143 3.08 -9.43 -22.21
N ARG A 144 2.40 -9.59 -23.36
CA ARG A 144 1.73 -8.50 -24.06
C ARG A 144 0.61 -7.86 -23.21
N ASN A 145 -0.14 -8.66 -22.46
CA ASN A 145 -1.17 -8.17 -21.56
C ASN A 145 -0.56 -7.34 -20.43
N ILE A 146 0.57 -7.76 -19.88
CA ILE A 146 1.29 -7.01 -18.84
C ILE A 146 1.78 -5.67 -19.40
N ASP A 147 2.35 -5.67 -20.60
CA ASP A 147 2.77 -4.41 -21.24
C ASP A 147 1.60 -3.45 -21.42
N GLN A 148 0.52 -3.93 -22.05
CA GLN A 148 -0.62 -3.09 -22.43
C GLN A 148 -1.50 -2.66 -21.26
N LYS A 149 -1.67 -3.51 -20.25
CA LYS A 149 -2.64 -3.30 -19.16
C LYS A 149 -1.99 -2.93 -17.82
N VAL A 150 -0.71 -3.23 -17.63
CA VAL A 150 0.02 -2.98 -16.37
C VAL A 150 1.05 -1.89 -16.58
N LEU A 151 2.09 -2.13 -17.38
CA LEU A 151 3.25 -1.25 -17.47
C LEU A 151 2.95 0.06 -18.19
N THR A 152 2.43 0.02 -19.41
CA THR A 152 2.15 1.24 -20.20
C THR A 152 1.18 2.19 -19.52
N PRO A 153 0.01 1.75 -18.98
CA PRO A 153 -0.88 2.64 -18.27
C PRO A 153 -0.26 3.19 -16.98
N SER A 154 0.50 2.36 -16.24
CA SER A 154 1.15 2.79 -15.01
C SER A 154 2.19 3.87 -15.27
N LEU A 155 3.11 3.65 -16.22
CA LEU A 155 4.11 4.66 -16.57
C LEU A 155 3.46 5.97 -17.01
N LYS A 156 2.42 5.92 -17.84
CA LYS A 156 1.71 7.12 -18.30
C LYS A 156 1.12 7.96 -17.16
N GLU A 157 0.63 7.33 -16.10
CA GLU A 157 0.15 8.03 -14.90
C GLU A 157 1.33 8.57 -14.07
N LEU A 158 2.36 7.75 -13.86
CA LEU A 158 3.50 8.08 -13.01
C LEU A 158 4.41 9.16 -13.60
N HIS A 159 4.54 9.26 -14.92
CA HIS A 159 5.27 10.32 -15.62
C HIS A 159 4.79 11.75 -15.30
N LYS A 160 3.64 11.89 -14.62
CA LYS A 160 3.07 13.18 -14.21
C LYS A 160 3.40 13.56 -12.77
N ILE A 161 4.25 12.78 -12.09
CA ILE A 161 4.50 12.88 -10.66
C ILE A 161 6.01 12.82 -10.40
N TYR A 162 6.53 13.78 -9.65
CA TYR A 162 7.93 13.78 -9.22
C TYR A 162 8.24 12.63 -8.24
N PRO A 163 9.36 11.89 -8.39
CA PRO A 163 10.47 12.04 -9.36
C PRO A 163 10.40 11.08 -10.56
N PHE A 164 9.20 10.79 -11.05
CA PHE A 164 8.94 9.73 -12.02
C PHE A 164 8.72 10.24 -13.45
N GLU A 165 8.97 11.52 -13.75
CA GLU A 165 8.81 12.13 -15.07
C GLU A 165 9.57 11.37 -16.18
N HIS A 166 10.72 10.81 -15.81
CA HIS A 166 11.58 10.02 -16.70
C HIS A 166 11.63 8.54 -16.32
N LEU A 167 10.62 8.04 -15.60
CA LEU A 167 10.54 6.64 -15.21
C LEU A 167 10.60 5.74 -16.44
N SER A 168 11.58 4.86 -16.46
CA SER A 168 11.78 3.86 -17.51
C SER A 168 11.97 2.49 -16.89
N TYR A 169 11.88 1.44 -17.72
CA TYR A 169 12.16 0.09 -17.26
C TYR A 169 12.90 -0.74 -18.31
N LYS A 170 13.62 -1.75 -17.85
CA LYS A 170 14.27 -2.77 -18.66
C LYS A 170 13.86 -4.15 -18.17
N LYS A 171 13.57 -5.06 -19.10
CA LYS A 171 13.30 -6.47 -18.79
C LYS A 171 14.55 -7.28 -19.05
N GLU A 172 15.16 -7.78 -17.99
CA GLU A 172 16.31 -8.68 -18.10
C GLU A 172 15.84 -10.08 -18.47
N ARG A 173 16.63 -10.76 -19.30
CA ARG A 173 16.28 -12.05 -19.90
C ARG A 173 17.42 -13.03 -19.71
N LYS A 174 17.11 -14.34 -19.69
CA LYS A 174 18.17 -15.36 -19.65
C LYS A 174 19.02 -15.26 -20.91
N SER A 175 20.35 -15.32 -20.74
CA SER A 175 21.31 -15.25 -21.85
C SER A 175 21.02 -16.26 -22.96
N HIS A 176 20.75 -17.52 -22.59
CA HIS A 176 20.47 -18.61 -23.53
C HIS A 176 18.99 -18.76 -23.94
N ASP A 177 18.07 -18.07 -23.25
CA ASP A 177 16.64 -18.06 -23.60
C ASP A 177 16.08 -16.64 -23.51
N LYS A 178 16.17 -15.93 -24.64
CA LYS A 178 15.67 -14.56 -24.76
C LYS A 178 14.15 -14.46 -24.61
N ARG A 179 13.39 -15.55 -24.60
CA ARG A 179 11.93 -15.51 -24.37
C ARG A 179 11.62 -15.36 -22.88
N LYS A 180 12.47 -15.89 -22.00
CA LYS A 180 12.26 -15.89 -20.55
C LYS A 180 12.81 -14.63 -19.89
N VAL A 181 11.91 -13.76 -19.42
CA VAL A 181 12.23 -12.63 -18.55
C VAL A 181 12.56 -13.14 -17.15
N THR A 182 13.62 -12.62 -16.55
CA THR A 182 14.08 -12.99 -15.20
C THR A 182 13.89 -11.86 -14.21
N HIS A 183 14.13 -10.61 -14.62
CA HIS A 183 13.96 -9.44 -13.77
C HIS A 183 13.33 -8.30 -14.55
N ILE A 184 12.77 -7.34 -13.81
CA ILE A 184 12.44 -6.02 -14.32
C ILE A 184 13.13 -4.97 -13.47
N ASP A 185 13.85 -4.09 -14.14
CA ASP A 185 14.58 -3.00 -13.55
C ASP A 185 13.88 -1.70 -13.90
N PHE A 186 13.56 -0.87 -12.92
CA PHE A 186 13.02 0.46 -13.09
C PHE A 186 14.08 1.51 -12.74
N TYR A 187 14.13 2.56 -13.54
CA TYR A 187 15.04 3.69 -13.38
C TYR A 187 14.27 5.00 -13.36
N PHE A 188 14.57 5.86 -12.41
CA PHE A 188 13.95 7.17 -12.26
C PHE A 188 14.89 8.12 -11.51
N GLU A 189 14.51 9.39 -11.40
CA GLU A 189 15.36 10.39 -10.77
C GLU A 189 15.54 10.11 -9.27
N GLN A 190 16.80 10.06 -8.84
CA GLN A 190 17.17 9.87 -7.44
C GLN A 190 16.89 11.15 -6.66
N LEU A 191 16.21 11.05 -5.52
CA LEU A 191 15.99 12.21 -4.66
C LEU A 191 17.27 12.61 -3.91
N PRO A 192 17.58 13.92 -3.81
CA PRO A 192 18.71 14.42 -3.04
C PRO A 192 18.67 13.94 -1.57
N LYS A 193 19.84 13.68 -1.00
CA LYS A 193 19.98 13.38 0.44
C LYS A 193 19.55 14.60 1.27
N GLY A 194 18.28 14.63 1.68
CA GLY A 194 17.73 15.71 2.52
C GLY A 194 16.21 15.86 2.38
N GLU A 195 15.66 15.57 1.20
CA GLU A 195 14.20 15.56 0.93
C GLU A 195 13.52 14.23 1.33
N ASN A 196 14.26 13.37 2.04
CA ASN A 196 13.78 12.07 2.53
C ASN A 196 13.05 12.15 3.88
N LYS A 197 12.91 13.34 4.46
CA LYS A 197 12.20 13.58 5.73
C LYS A 197 10.73 13.86 5.49
#